data_AF-A0A7C4Q0D3-F1
#
_entry.id   AF-A0A7C4Q0D3-F1
#
_cell.length_a   1.000
_cell.length_b   1.000
_cell.length_c   1.000
_cell.angle_alpha   90.00
_cell.angle_beta   90.00
_cell.angle_gamma   90.00
#
_symmetry.space_group_name_H-M   'P 1'
#
loop_
_entity.id
_entity.type
_entity.pdbx_description
1 polymer ?
#
loop_
_entity_poly.entity_id
_entity_poly.type
_entity_poly.pdbx_seq_one_letter_code
_entity_poly.pdbx_strand_id
1 'polypeptide(L)'
;LGYGEKEDLEATESFGKLEGADADTVSKTAKDRGRDQLGTIGAGNHFVEIQRIQEIYDEEIATKLNLQKNKICILIHCGSRGLGHQVASDYARKAISYLFKQNIQLIDKELAYFPFEHPEGQDYFSAMKASANFAFANRQLILHQVRKAFKKVFGKEIKLKQIYDVAHNIAKIEEYTDLFGLDTDGADRKLKLVYESLTHKIIGAALEVRKVLGVGQKEIIYQNALEEEFKKLNLNFEREKEIEIKYKGKVVGYYKPDFIVEGKVLIEIKSIDKINKEVLKQIWYYLKNTDFVLALILNFSPKGLEIKRVLNKKNTWEPHIENFSDIFLSEQSVSGPKKSVKLIVHRKGATRAFWKGHPELPPKYQEIGQPTLIPGSMGTASYILIGQELAKEISFGSAPHGAGRVMSRAEAKRKIKGSELKKELEARGISVAAGSMSGLAEEAPDAYKNVNEVVEVVHQIGIAKKVAKLVPVGVIKG
;
A
#
# COMPACT_ATOMS: atom_id res chain seq x y z
N LEU A 1 -25.49 -23.13 8.05
CA LEU A 1 -26.39 -21.99 7.75
C LEU A 1 -26.69 -21.83 6.26
N GLY A 2 -25.86 -22.31 5.32
CA GLY A 2 -26.23 -22.41 3.90
C GLY A 2 -26.23 -21.08 3.13
N TYR A 3 -25.56 -20.05 3.64
CA TYR A 3 -25.51 -18.71 3.04
C TYR A 3 -24.38 -18.51 2.02
N GLY A 4 -23.69 -19.57 1.60
CA GLY A 4 -22.54 -19.47 0.69
C GLY A 4 -22.10 -20.82 0.14
N GLU A 5 -21.14 -20.76 -0.78
CA GLU A 5 -20.47 -21.91 -1.39
C GLU A 5 -19.04 -22.04 -0.82
N LYS A 6 -18.39 -23.21 -0.99
CA LYS A 6 -17.02 -23.41 -0.50
C LYS A 6 -16.03 -22.47 -1.19
N GLU A 7 -16.25 -22.24 -2.48
CA GLU A 7 -15.47 -21.37 -3.34
C GLU A 7 -15.55 -19.90 -2.92
N ASP A 8 -16.59 -19.49 -2.20
CA ASP A 8 -16.70 -18.13 -1.64
C ASP A 8 -15.63 -17.91 -0.56
N LEU A 9 -15.37 -18.92 0.29
CA LEU A 9 -14.32 -18.85 1.30
C LEU A 9 -12.94 -18.77 0.65
N GLU A 10 -12.68 -19.59 -0.38
CA GLU A 10 -11.42 -19.53 -1.14
C GLU A 10 -11.24 -18.19 -1.86
N ALA A 11 -12.33 -17.51 -2.22
CA ALA A 11 -12.31 -16.17 -2.79
C ALA A 11 -12.38 -15.05 -1.74
N THR A 12 -12.15 -15.35 -0.45
CA THR A 12 -12.18 -14.35 0.62
C THR A 12 -10.82 -14.27 1.30
N GLU A 13 -10.35 -13.05 1.56
CA GLU A 13 -9.12 -12.82 2.32
C GLU A 13 -9.16 -13.57 3.67
N SER A 14 -8.08 -14.30 3.97
CA SER A 14 -8.00 -15.17 5.17
C SER A 14 -9.16 -16.17 5.27
N PHE A 15 -9.70 -16.65 4.14
CA PHE A 15 -10.83 -17.57 4.10
C PHE A 15 -12.08 -17.08 4.87
N GLY A 16 -12.24 -15.76 4.99
CA GLY A 16 -13.36 -15.14 5.71
C GLY A 16 -13.30 -15.27 7.23
N LYS A 17 -12.15 -15.67 7.80
CA LYS A 17 -11.99 -15.84 9.24
C LYS A 17 -10.57 -15.51 9.69
N LEU A 18 -10.45 -14.62 10.67
CA LEU A 18 -9.23 -14.40 11.43
C LEU A 18 -9.25 -15.26 12.70
N GLU A 19 -8.23 -16.09 12.85
CA GLU A 19 -8.04 -16.94 14.03
C GLU A 19 -7.61 -16.13 15.26
N GLY A 20 -8.01 -16.61 16.45
CA GLY A 20 -7.80 -15.91 17.72
C GLY A 20 -8.69 -14.68 17.91
N ALA A 21 -9.85 -14.65 17.25
CA ALA A 21 -10.92 -13.73 17.60
C ALA A 21 -11.56 -14.19 18.92
N ASP A 22 -11.77 -13.24 19.83
CA ASP A 22 -12.42 -13.48 21.11
C ASP A 22 -13.68 -12.62 21.21
N ALA A 23 -14.82 -13.24 21.51
CA ALA A 23 -16.07 -12.54 21.67
C ALA A 23 -16.18 -11.85 23.03
N ASP A 24 -15.45 -12.32 24.06
CA ASP A 24 -15.53 -11.78 25.42
C ASP A 24 -14.77 -10.45 25.55
N THR A 25 -13.80 -10.20 24.68
CA THR A 25 -13.13 -8.90 24.54
C THR A 25 -13.96 -7.85 23.78
N VAL A 26 -15.12 -8.24 23.24
CA VAL A 26 -16.09 -7.33 22.61
C VAL A 26 -17.16 -6.91 23.62
N SER A 27 -17.27 -5.60 23.86
CA SER A 27 -18.21 -5.04 24.84
C SER A 27 -19.67 -5.38 24.51
N LYS A 28 -20.50 -5.46 25.56
CA LYS A 28 -21.96 -5.65 25.40
C LYS A 28 -22.56 -4.57 24.49
N THR A 29 -22.14 -3.31 24.65
CA THR A 29 -22.59 -2.20 23.80
C THR A 29 -22.23 -2.43 22.33
N ALA A 30 -21.03 -2.94 22.02
CA ALA A 30 -20.64 -3.25 20.65
C ALA A 30 -21.49 -4.38 20.06
N LYS A 31 -21.72 -5.45 20.84
CA LYS A 31 -22.60 -6.57 20.44
C LYS A 31 -24.02 -6.09 20.17
N ASP A 32 -24.59 -5.29 21.06
CA ASP A 32 -25.96 -4.77 20.93
C ASP A 32 -26.10 -3.82 19.73
N ARG A 33 -25.12 -2.96 19.46
CA ARG A 33 -25.10 -2.11 18.26
C ARG A 33 -24.96 -2.91 16.95
N GLY A 34 -24.29 -4.06 16.99
CA GLY A 34 -24.08 -4.91 15.83
C GLY A 34 -25.22 -5.89 15.52
N ARG A 35 -25.92 -6.36 16.57
CA ARG A 35 -26.86 -7.49 16.52
C ARG A 35 -27.87 -7.38 15.38
N ASP A 36 -28.54 -6.23 15.27
CA ASP A 36 -29.61 -6.00 14.31
C ASP A 36 -29.11 -5.45 12.96
N GLN A 37 -27.79 -5.35 12.78
CA GLN A 37 -27.16 -4.78 11.58
C GLN A 37 -26.47 -5.84 10.71
N LEU A 38 -26.43 -7.10 11.14
CA LEU A 38 -25.88 -8.19 10.35
C LEU A 38 -26.73 -8.43 9.09
N GLY A 39 -26.08 -8.54 7.93
CA GLY A 39 -26.72 -8.63 6.61
C GLY A 39 -27.16 -7.28 6.01
N THR A 40 -26.63 -6.15 6.49
CA THR A 40 -27.00 -4.80 6.03
C THR A 40 -25.83 -4.03 5.39
N ILE A 41 -26.15 -3.18 4.41
CA ILE A 41 -25.18 -2.28 3.73
C ILE A 41 -24.78 -1.14 4.69
N GLY A 42 -25.80 -0.41 5.12
CA GLY A 42 -25.77 0.80 5.92
C GLY A 42 -25.19 2.05 5.25
N ALA A 43 -24.92 3.06 6.09
CA ALA A 43 -24.62 4.43 5.66
C ALA A 43 -23.12 4.70 5.39
N GLY A 44 -22.78 5.96 5.09
CA GLY A 44 -21.44 6.39 4.70
C GLY A 44 -21.12 5.91 3.30
N ASN A 45 -19.85 5.64 2.98
CA ASN A 45 -19.42 5.20 1.64
C ASN A 45 -19.77 3.75 1.31
N HIS A 46 -20.65 3.10 2.07
CA HIS A 46 -21.11 1.74 1.80
C HIS A 46 -22.20 1.70 0.72
N PHE A 47 -22.16 0.64 -0.11
CA PHE A 47 -23.10 0.41 -1.21
C PHE A 47 -23.03 -1.03 -1.72
N VAL A 48 -24.03 -1.42 -2.51
CA VAL A 48 -23.97 -2.54 -3.46
C VAL A 48 -24.13 -1.96 -4.85
N GLU A 49 -23.17 -2.19 -5.74
CA GLU A 49 -23.15 -1.60 -7.07
C GLU A 49 -23.10 -2.68 -8.15
N ILE A 50 -24.03 -2.62 -9.09
CA ILE A 50 -24.04 -3.42 -10.31
C ILE A 50 -23.22 -2.66 -11.33
N GLN A 51 -22.21 -3.31 -11.88
CA GLN A 51 -21.24 -2.71 -12.77
C GLN A 51 -21.10 -3.52 -14.05
N ARG A 52 -20.70 -2.84 -15.12
CA ARG A 52 -20.30 -3.46 -16.39
C ARG A 52 -18.79 -3.28 -16.57
N ILE A 53 -18.09 -4.34 -16.96
CA ILE A 53 -16.69 -4.26 -17.37
C ILE A 53 -16.60 -3.44 -18.66
N GLN A 54 -15.97 -2.26 -18.58
CA GLN A 54 -15.76 -1.36 -19.71
C GLN A 54 -14.51 -1.74 -20.50
N GLU A 55 -13.43 -2.09 -19.80
CA GLU A 55 -12.10 -2.28 -20.38
C GLU A 55 -11.36 -3.42 -19.66
N ILE A 56 -10.60 -4.20 -20.43
CA ILE A 56 -9.66 -5.21 -19.96
C ILE A 56 -8.26 -4.73 -20.32
N TYR A 57 -7.34 -4.75 -19.35
CA TYR A 57 -5.95 -4.34 -19.51
C TYR A 57 -4.97 -5.52 -19.55
N ASP A 58 -5.39 -6.67 -19.02
CA ASP A 58 -4.60 -7.91 -19.00
C ASP A 58 -5.51 -9.09 -19.32
N GLU A 59 -5.46 -9.56 -20.57
CA GLU A 59 -6.33 -10.63 -21.09
C GLU A 59 -6.03 -12.00 -20.45
N GLU A 60 -4.76 -12.28 -20.10
CA GLU A 60 -4.39 -13.56 -19.49
C GLU A 60 -5.01 -13.67 -18.09
N ILE A 61 -4.82 -12.65 -17.25
CA ILE A 61 -5.37 -12.64 -15.91
C ILE A 61 -6.89 -12.51 -15.95
N ALA A 62 -7.43 -11.67 -16.84
CA ALA A 62 -8.87 -11.53 -17.02
C ALA A 62 -9.51 -12.88 -17.34
N THR A 63 -8.92 -13.67 -18.23
CA THR A 63 -9.39 -15.03 -18.57
C THR A 63 -9.40 -15.94 -17.34
N LYS A 64 -8.31 -15.96 -16.55
CA LYS A 64 -8.21 -16.77 -15.31
C LYS A 64 -9.24 -16.36 -14.25
N LEU A 65 -9.60 -15.07 -14.20
CA LEU A 65 -10.64 -14.53 -13.32
C LEU A 65 -12.05 -14.55 -13.92
N ASN A 66 -12.21 -15.07 -15.15
CA ASN A 66 -13.47 -15.07 -15.89
C ASN A 66 -14.06 -13.66 -16.06
N LEU A 67 -13.20 -12.67 -16.35
CA LEU A 67 -13.52 -11.30 -16.66
C LEU A 67 -13.49 -11.08 -18.16
N GLN A 68 -14.52 -10.41 -18.69
CA GLN A 68 -14.65 -10.12 -20.12
C GLN A 68 -15.36 -8.78 -20.30
N LYS A 69 -15.03 -8.05 -21.37
CA LYS A 69 -15.70 -6.79 -21.70
C LYS A 69 -17.22 -6.98 -21.77
N ASN A 70 -17.96 -6.00 -21.26
CA ASN A 70 -19.42 -5.98 -21.11
C ASN A 70 -20.02 -6.96 -20.08
N LYS A 71 -19.22 -7.80 -19.43
CA LYS A 71 -19.73 -8.68 -18.38
C LYS A 71 -20.20 -7.87 -17.17
N ILE A 72 -21.26 -8.35 -16.53
CA ILE A 72 -21.80 -7.73 -15.32
C ILE A 72 -21.09 -8.28 -14.09
N CYS A 73 -20.68 -7.36 -13.21
CA CYS A 73 -20.10 -7.64 -11.90
C CYS A 73 -20.93 -6.94 -10.81
N ILE A 74 -20.83 -7.43 -9.59
CA ILE A 74 -21.45 -6.81 -8.42
C ILE A 74 -20.35 -6.49 -7.41
N LEU A 75 -20.26 -5.25 -6.98
CA LEU A 75 -19.35 -4.79 -5.95
C LEU A 75 -20.12 -4.55 -4.65
N ILE A 76 -19.76 -5.26 -3.59
CA ILE A 76 -20.33 -5.10 -2.25
C ILE A 76 -19.30 -4.37 -1.40
N HIS A 77 -19.61 -3.14 -1.00
CA HIS A 77 -18.74 -2.33 -0.15
C HIS A 77 -19.42 -2.07 1.19
N CYS A 78 -19.04 -2.85 2.21
CA CYS A 78 -19.51 -2.68 3.59
C CYS A 78 -18.52 -3.25 4.61
N GLY A 79 -18.71 -2.89 5.88
CA GLY A 79 -17.83 -3.30 6.99
C GLY A 79 -18.55 -3.96 8.16
N SER A 80 -17.95 -3.84 9.34
CA SER A 80 -18.39 -4.41 10.62
C SER A 80 -19.54 -3.66 11.31
N ARG A 81 -20.16 -2.71 10.58
CA ARG A 81 -21.32 -1.93 11.03
C ARG A 81 -21.04 -1.23 12.39
N GLY A 82 -22.05 -1.08 13.24
CA GLY A 82 -21.92 -0.46 14.55
C GLY A 82 -21.00 -1.20 15.52
N LEU A 83 -20.82 -2.52 15.34
CA LEU A 83 -20.00 -3.35 16.21
C LEU A 83 -18.53 -2.91 16.18
N GLY A 84 -17.90 -2.91 15.00
CA GLY A 84 -16.49 -2.54 14.91
C GLY A 84 -16.22 -1.07 15.22
N HIS A 85 -17.16 -0.18 14.91
CA HIS A 85 -17.07 1.23 15.33
C HIS A 85 -17.03 1.35 16.86
N GLN A 86 -17.89 0.61 17.56
CA GLN A 86 -17.93 0.63 19.02
C GLN A 86 -16.67 0.01 19.62
N VAL A 87 -16.18 -1.13 19.07
CA VAL A 87 -14.91 -1.73 19.49
C VAL A 87 -13.76 -0.73 19.37
N ALA A 88 -13.61 -0.06 18.22
CA ALA A 88 -12.57 0.96 18.04
C ALA A 88 -12.69 2.10 19.07
N SER A 89 -13.91 2.56 19.34
CA SER A 89 -14.18 3.63 20.32
C SER A 89 -13.88 3.21 21.76
N ASP A 90 -14.14 1.96 22.11
CA ASP A 90 -13.90 1.41 23.44
C ASP A 90 -12.40 1.33 23.72
N TYR A 91 -11.63 0.75 22.79
CA TYR A 91 -10.19 0.57 22.97
C TYR A 91 -9.39 1.87 22.78
N ALA A 92 -9.84 2.81 21.93
CA ALA A 92 -9.21 4.12 21.84
C ALA A 92 -9.28 4.89 23.17
N ARG A 93 -10.44 4.84 23.87
CA ARG A 93 -10.58 5.46 25.19
C ARG A 93 -9.68 4.81 26.24
N LYS A 94 -9.56 3.48 26.22
CA LYS A 94 -8.63 2.75 27.10
C LYS A 94 -7.17 3.14 26.81
N ALA A 95 -6.76 3.18 25.54
CA ALA A 95 -5.41 3.55 25.13
C ALA A 95 -5.04 4.98 25.55
N ILE A 96 -5.95 5.96 25.38
CA ILE A 96 -5.73 7.34 25.84
C ILE A 96 -5.50 7.38 27.35
N SER A 97 -6.33 6.66 28.13
CA SER A 97 -6.20 6.58 29.59
C SER A 97 -4.90 5.91 30.02
N TYR A 98 -4.51 4.83 29.35
CA TYR A 98 -3.24 4.13 29.58
C TYR A 98 -2.05 5.05 29.34
N LEU A 99 -1.96 5.69 28.16
CA LEU A 99 -0.82 6.57 27.83
C LEU A 99 -0.72 7.78 28.76
N PHE A 100 -1.87 8.35 29.17
CA PHE A 100 -1.91 9.40 30.17
C PHE A 100 -1.30 8.95 31.51
N LYS A 101 -1.64 7.75 32.00
CA LYS A 101 -1.06 7.18 33.23
C LYS A 101 0.44 6.92 33.13
N GLN A 102 0.95 6.65 31.92
CA GLN A 102 2.38 6.45 31.66
C GLN A 102 3.15 7.77 31.45
N ASN A 103 2.49 8.93 31.58
CA ASN A 103 3.06 10.24 31.23
C ASN A 103 3.58 10.32 29.78
N ILE A 104 3.04 9.53 28.86
CA ILE A 104 3.39 9.58 27.44
C ILE A 104 2.55 10.68 26.78
N GLN A 105 3.22 11.74 26.32
CA GLN A 105 2.58 12.80 25.56
C GLN A 105 2.61 12.48 24.06
N LEU A 106 1.43 12.40 23.44
CA LEU A 106 1.30 12.24 22.00
C LEU A 106 1.25 13.58 21.31
N ILE A 107 1.80 13.64 20.09
CA ILE A 107 1.63 14.77 19.17
C ILE A 107 0.14 14.98 18.84
N ASP A 108 -0.60 13.88 18.76
CA ASP A 108 -2.05 13.87 18.55
C ASP A 108 -2.69 12.75 19.40
N LYS A 109 -3.75 13.08 20.14
CA LYS A 109 -4.48 12.11 20.97
C LYS A 109 -5.14 11.01 20.14
N GLU A 110 -5.43 11.26 18.86
CA GLU A 110 -5.98 10.26 17.93
C GLU A 110 -4.96 9.18 17.54
N LEU A 111 -3.69 9.35 17.91
CA LEU A 111 -2.63 8.35 17.74
C LEU A 111 -2.47 7.43 18.95
N ALA A 112 -3.47 7.34 19.83
CA ALA A 112 -3.44 6.47 20.99
C ALA A 112 -3.23 5.00 20.62
N TYR A 113 -2.31 4.34 21.33
CA TYR A 113 -1.89 2.97 21.07
C TYR A 113 -1.59 2.23 22.37
N PHE A 114 -1.51 0.91 22.26
CA PHE A 114 -0.86 0.04 23.23
C PHE A 114 0.39 -0.56 22.59
N PRO A 115 1.48 -0.80 23.35
CA PRO A 115 2.49 -1.78 22.92
C PRO A 115 1.79 -3.08 22.53
N PHE A 116 2.20 -3.73 21.44
CA PHE A 116 1.45 -4.88 20.90
C PHE A 116 1.27 -5.99 21.94
N GLU A 117 2.32 -6.31 22.70
CA GLU A 117 2.31 -7.35 23.74
C GLU A 117 1.57 -6.95 25.03
N HIS A 118 1.10 -5.70 25.14
CA HIS A 118 0.34 -5.26 26.31
C HIS A 118 -1.00 -6.02 26.39
N PRO A 119 -1.49 -6.43 27.58
CA PRO A 119 -2.75 -7.18 27.71
C PRO A 119 -3.94 -6.50 27.02
N GLU A 120 -4.14 -5.20 27.24
CA GLU A 120 -5.23 -4.46 26.56
C GLU A 120 -5.00 -4.31 25.03
N GLY A 121 -3.75 -4.39 24.57
CA GLY A 121 -3.40 -4.42 23.15
C GLY A 121 -3.77 -5.76 22.51
N GLN A 122 -3.53 -6.87 23.20
CA GLN A 122 -3.97 -8.20 22.76
C GLN A 122 -5.50 -8.33 22.81
N ASP A 123 -6.15 -7.79 23.84
CA ASP A 123 -7.62 -7.72 23.92
C ASP A 123 -8.22 -6.92 22.76
N TYR A 124 -7.62 -5.77 22.43
CA TYR A 124 -8.02 -4.99 21.26
C TYR A 124 -7.86 -5.81 19.98
N PHE A 125 -6.72 -6.49 19.83
CA PHE A 125 -6.44 -7.27 18.63
C PHE A 125 -7.43 -8.43 18.44
N SER A 126 -7.78 -9.16 19.51
CA SER A 126 -8.79 -10.23 19.47
C SER A 126 -10.21 -9.68 19.20
N ALA A 127 -10.57 -8.52 19.77
CA ALA A 127 -11.85 -7.85 19.52
C ALA A 127 -11.95 -7.28 18.09
N MET A 128 -10.85 -6.77 17.55
CA MET A 128 -10.74 -6.31 16.16
C MET A 128 -10.91 -7.49 15.20
N LYS A 129 -10.29 -8.65 15.50
CA LYS A 129 -10.51 -9.88 14.73
C LYS A 129 -11.96 -10.35 14.76
N ALA A 130 -12.62 -10.30 15.93
CA ALA A 130 -14.05 -10.59 16.04
C ALA A 130 -14.90 -9.64 15.17
N SER A 131 -14.53 -8.35 15.15
CA SER A 131 -15.17 -7.34 14.30
C SER A 131 -14.94 -7.60 12.80
N ALA A 132 -13.76 -8.04 12.41
CA ALA A 132 -13.44 -8.42 11.03
C ALA A 132 -14.23 -9.66 10.60
N ASN A 133 -14.35 -10.68 11.47
CA ASN A 133 -15.16 -11.87 11.21
C ASN A 133 -16.65 -11.52 11.05
N PHE A 134 -17.16 -10.59 11.86
CA PHE A 134 -18.51 -10.05 11.69
C PHE A 134 -18.67 -9.34 10.33
N ALA A 135 -17.66 -8.59 9.87
CA ALA A 135 -17.68 -7.94 8.55
C ALA A 135 -17.67 -8.95 7.39
N PHE A 136 -16.87 -10.01 7.46
CA PHE A 136 -16.88 -11.09 6.47
C PHE A 136 -18.26 -11.78 6.41
N ALA A 137 -18.83 -12.12 7.58
CA ALA A 137 -20.17 -12.69 7.66
C ALA A 137 -21.24 -11.74 7.08
N ASN A 138 -21.12 -10.44 7.34
CA ASN A 138 -22.02 -9.43 6.80
C ASN A 138 -22.00 -9.40 5.27
N ARG A 139 -20.80 -9.38 4.65
CA ARG A 139 -20.65 -9.40 3.19
C ARG A 139 -21.16 -10.70 2.57
N GLN A 140 -20.90 -11.84 3.20
CA GLN A 140 -21.42 -13.13 2.75
C GLN A 140 -22.96 -13.18 2.75
N LEU A 141 -23.60 -12.65 3.79
CA LEU A 141 -25.06 -12.58 3.86
C LEU A 141 -25.62 -11.65 2.79
N ILE A 142 -24.98 -10.52 2.52
CA ILE A 142 -25.38 -9.62 1.43
C ILE A 142 -25.21 -10.31 0.07
N LEU A 143 -24.10 -11.02 -0.17
CA LEU A 143 -23.90 -11.80 -1.39
C LEU A 143 -25.01 -12.85 -1.58
N HIS A 144 -25.41 -13.54 -0.51
CA HIS A 144 -26.54 -14.47 -0.54
C HIS A 144 -27.84 -13.77 -0.95
N GLN A 145 -28.14 -12.59 -0.40
CA GLN A 145 -29.32 -11.82 -0.80
C GLN A 145 -29.23 -11.34 -2.25
N VAL A 146 -28.04 -10.95 -2.73
CA VAL A 146 -27.80 -10.59 -4.14
C VAL A 146 -28.12 -11.78 -5.05
N ARG A 147 -27.61 -12.98 -4.74
CA ARG A 147 -27.92 -14.21 -5.50
C ARG A 147 -29.42 -14.49 -5.54
N LYS A 148 -30.13 -14.33 -4.41
CA LYS A 148 -31.60 -14.48 -4.36
C LYS A 148 -32.32 -13.42 -5.19
N ALA A 149 -31.87 -12.17 -5.15
CA ALA A 149 -32.45 -11.09 -5.93
C ALA A 149 -32.30 -11.33 -7.43
N PHE A 150 -31.11 -11.76 -7.88
CA PHE A 150 -30.88 -12.13 -9.28
C PHE A 150 -31.76 -13.31 -9.71
N LYS A 151 -31.85 -14.37 -8.91
CA LYS A 151 -32.74 -15.51 -9.21
C LYS A 151 -34.20 -15.09 -9.33
N LYS A 152 -34.66 -14.21 -8.44
CA LYS A 152 -36.03 -13.68 -8.46
C LYS A 152 -36.31 -12.85 -9.72
N VAL A 153 -35.40 -11.96 -10.10
CA VAL A 153 -35.58 -11.06 -11.26
C VAL A 153 -35.53 -11.82 -12.58
N PHE A 154 -34.59 -12.76 -12.75
CA PHE A 154 -34.42 -13.49 -14.01
C PHE A 154 -35.26 -14.77 -14.12
N GLY A 155 -35.99 -15.14 -13.07
CA GLY A 155 -36.82 -16.37 -13.04
C GLY A 155 -36.03 -17.68 -13.10
N LYS A 156 -34.70 -17.61 -13.11
CA LYS A 156 -33.79 -18.75 -13.17
C LYS A 156 -32.52 -18.47 -12.38
N GLU A 157 -31.79 -19.53 -12.07
CA GLU A 157 -30.52 -19.39 -11.37
C GLU A 157 -29.47 -18.74 -12.28
N ILE A 158 -28.91 -17.62 -11.82
CA ILE A 158 -27.78 -16.96 -12.45
C ILE A 158 -26.56 -17.21 -11.56
N LYS A 159 -25.55 -17.89 -12.11
CA LYS A 159 -24.36 -18.25 -11.35
C LYS A 159 -23.46 -17.04 -11.11
N LEU A 160 -23.58 -16.43 -9.92
CA LEU A 160 -22.71 -15.35 -9.46
C LEU A 160 -21.54 -15.93 -8.66
N LYS A 161 -20.35 -15.94 -9.27
CA LYS A 161 -19.10 -16.38 -8.64
C LYS A 161 -18.36 -15.19 -8.03
N GLN A 162 -17.90 -15.34 -6.80
CA GLN A 162 -17.08 -14.32 -6.14
C GLN A 162 -15.70 -14.23 -6.82
N ILE A 163 -15.31 -13.01 -7.20
CA ILE A 163 -13.96 -12.73 -7.74
C ILE A 163 -12.96 -12.68 -6.59
N TYR A 164 -13.22 -11.82 -5.61
CA TYR A 164 -12.46 -11.73 -4.36
C TYR A 164 -13.22 -10.90 -3.33
N ASP A 165 -12.88 -11.04 -2.04
CA ASP A 165 -13.31 -10.19 -0.93
C ASP A 165 -12.06 -9.80 -0.12
N VAL A 166 -11.83 -8.49 0.07
CA VAL A 166 -10.64 -7.93 0.70
C VAL A 166 -11.01 -6.84 1.72
N ALA A 167 -10.34 -6.85 2.87
CA ALA A 167 -10.47 -5.82 3.90
C ALA A 167 -9.60 -4.60 3.58
N HIS A 168 -10.04 -3.42 4.03
CA HIS A 168 -9.29 -2.17 3.84
C HIS A 168 -9.10 -1.34 5.12
N ASN A 169 -9.65 -1.82 6.24
CA ASN A 169 -9.47 -1.27 7.58
C ASN A 169 -9.24 -2.45 8.53
N ILE A 170 -7.98 -2.82 8.72
CA ILE A 170 -7.60 -4.05 9.42
C ILE A 170 -6.15 -3.97 9.90
N ALA A 171 -5.82 -4.68 10.98
CA ALA A 171 -4.44 -4.97 11.35
C ALA A 171 -4.19 -6.48 11.24
N LYS A 172 -3.07 -6.90 10.66
CA LYS A 172 -2.71 -8.32 10.52
C LYS A 172 -1.27 -8.56 10.90
N ILE A 173 -1.02 -9.70 11.56
CA ILE A 173 0.34 -10.21 11.71
C ILE A 173 0.69 -10.86 10.39
N GLU A 174 1.75 -10.36 9.77
CA GLU A 174 2.24 -10.85 8.49
C GLU A 174 3.75 -11.05 8.57
N GLU A 175 4.23 -12.04 7.83
CA GLU A 175 5.63 -12.45 7.85
C GLU A 175 6.31 -12.01 6.55
N TYR A 176 7.46 -11.37 6.70
CA TYR A 176 8.19 -10.80 5.60
C TYR A 176 9.64 -11.26 5.64
N THR A 177 10.10 -11.79 4.51
CA THR A 177 11.50 -12.11 4.27
C THR A 177 12.13 -10.99 3.45
N ASP A 178 13.40 -10.69 3.68
CA ASP A 178 14.17 -9.81 2.81
C ASP A 178 13.59 -8.36 2.70
N LEU A 179 13.03 -7.81 3.79
CA LEU A 179 12.63 -6.40 3.84
C LEU A 179 13.88 -5.50 3.87
N PHE A 180 14.12 -4.77 2.80
CA PHE A 180 15.19 -3.77 2.74
C PHE A 180 14.99 -2.70 3.83
N GLY A 181 16.01 -2.48 4.65
CA GLY A 181 16.06 -1.34 5.59
C GLY A 181 15.29 -1.46 6.91
N LEU A 182 14.69 -2.62 7.24
CA LEU A 182 14.21 -2.87 8.59
C LEU A 182 15.32 -3.54 9.41
N ASP A 183 16.09 -2.70 10.10
CA ASP A 183 16.97 -3.15 11.16
C ASP A 183 16.08 -3.67 12.30
N THR A 184 16.18 -4.96 12.60
CA THR A 184 15.26 -5.66 13.51
C THR A 184 15.79 -5.78 14.94
N ASP A 185 16.90 -5.12 15.21
CA ASP A 185 17.54 -5.16 16.52
C ASP A 185 17.32 -3.81 17.22
N GLY A 186 16.26 -3.74 18.03
CA GLY A 186 16.13 -2.76 19.11
C GLY A 186 15.54 -1.40 18.74
N ALA A 187 14.85 -0.83 19.71
CA ALA A 187 14.15 0.44 19.66
C ALA A 187 15.07 1.65 19.36
N ASP A 188 14.44 2.72 18.88
CA ASP A 188 15.02 4.05 18.67
C ASP A 188 16.20 4.16 17.70
N ARG A 189 15.86 4.28 16.41
CA ARG A 189 16.50 5.21 15.48
C ARG A 189 15.66 5.30 14.20
N LYS A 190 14.71 6.25 14.15
CA LYS A 190 14.18 6.75 12.87
C LYS A 190 15.34 7.45 12.16
N LEU A 191 16.15 6.70 11.44
CA LEU A 191 17.21 7.27 10.63
C LEU A 191 16.56 7.92 9.43
N LYS A 192 16.32 9.23 9.57
CA LYS A 192 15.87 10.11 8.50
C LYS A 192 16.87 9.98 7.35
N LEU A 193 16.48 9.31 6.27
CA LEU A 193 17.34 9.09 5.12
C LEU A 193 17.73 10.45 4.52
N VAL A 194 19.04 10.72 4.48
CA VAL A 194 19.56 11.96 3.88
C VAL A 194 19.13 11.99 2.41
N TYR A 195 18.45 13.08 2.03
CA TYR A 195 17.89 13.29 0.69
C TYR A 195 16.94 12.19 0.19
N GLU A 196 16.14 11.59 1.07
CA GLU A 196 15.21 10.48 0.78
C GLU A 196 14.50 10.58 -0.58
N SER A 197 13.70 11.62 -0.79
CA SER A 197 12.94 11.82 -2.04
C SER A 197 13.83 11.89 -3.29
N LEU A 198 14.98 12.55 -3.21
CA LEU A 198 15.93 12.66 -4.32
C LEU A 198 16.57 11.30 -4.61
N THR A 199 16.99 10.59 -3.58
CA THR A 199 17.62 9.28 -3.72
C THR A 199 16.64 8.24 -4.28
N HIS A 200 15.35 8.32 -3.96
CA HIS A 200 14.32 7.47 -4.58
C HIS A 200 14.19 7.71 -6.09
N LYS A 201 14.24 8.98 -6.53
CA LYS A 201 14.24 9.31 -7.97
C LYS A 201 15.48 8.77 -8.68
N ILE A 202 16.66 8.95 -8.09
CA ILE A 202 17.93 8.46 -8.64
C ILE A 202 17.93 6.93 -8.75
N ILE A 203 17.48 6.23 -7.70
CA ILE A 203 17.38 4.78 -7.69
C ILE A 203 16.35 4.30 -8.72
N GLY A 204 15.22 4.99 -8.84
CA GLY A 204 14.22 4.71 -9.89
C GLY A 204 14.81 4.79 -11.30
N ALA A 205 15.60 5.83 -11.60
CA ALA A 205 16.34 5.95 -12.86
C ALA A 205 17.28 4.76 -13.09
N ALA A 206 18.06 4.38 -12.09
CA ALA A 206 19.00 3.25 -12.19
C ALA A 206 18.29 1.91 -12.42
N LEU A 207 17.11 1.72 -11.82
CA LEU A 207 16.28 0.54 -12.02
C LEU A 207 15.72 0.48 -13.44
N GLU A 208 15.26 1.60 -14.00
CA GLU A 208 14.80 1.64 -15.40
C GLU A 208 15.95 1.35 -16.37
N VAL A 209 17.13 1.92 -16.14
CA VAL A 209 18.35 1.60 -16.90
C VAL A 209 18.63 0.09 -16.87
N ARG A 210 18.61 -0.54 -15.69
CA ARG A 210 18.80 -1.99 -15.55
C ARG A 210 17.72 -2.77 -16.30
N LYS A 211 16.46 -2.34 -16.22
CA LYS A 211 15.33 -3.01 -16.87
C LYS A 211 15.46 -3.00 -18.38
N VAL A 212 15.97 -1.90 -18.96
CA VAL A 212 16.12 -1.75 -20.41
C VAL A 212 17.41 -2.42 -20.92
N LEU A 213 18.55 -2.21 -20.25
CA LEU A 213 19.87 -2.64 -20.75
C LEU A 213 20.35 -3.98 -20.19
N GLY A 214 19.70 -4.50 -19.15
CA GLY A 214 20.16 -5.69 -18.44
C GLY A 214 21.44 -5.44 -17.62
N VAL A 215 22.17 -6.52 -17.33
CA VAL A 215 23.37 -6.54 -16.48
C VAL A 215 24.64 -6.86 -17.30
N GLY A 216 25.82 -6.48 -16.79
CA GLY A 216 27.11 -6.86 -17.36
C GLY A 216 27.64 -5.95 -18.49
N GLN A 217 27.04 -4.78 -18.71
CA GLN A 217 27.59 -3.77 -19.64
C GLN A 217 28.78 -3.02 -19.01
N LYS A 218 29.59 -2.35 -19.83
CA LYS A 218 30.64 -1.45 -19.32
C LYS A 218 30.01 -0.28 -18.55
N GLU A 219 30.68 0.21 -17.49
CA GLU A 219 30.20 1.32 -16.65
C GLU A 219 29.79 2.56 -17.47
N ILE A 220 30.55 2.88 -18.52
CA ILE A 220 30.23 3.99 -19.45
C ILE A 220 28.86 3.87 -20.11
N ILE A 221 28.39 2.65 -20.39
CA ILE A 221 27.07 2.41 -20.99
C ILE A 221 25.98 2.73 -19.98
N TYR A 222 26.14 2.28 -18.73
CA TYR A 222 25.23 2.63 -17.65
C TYR A 222 25.24 4.11 -17.34
N GLN A 223 26.40 4.74 -17.36
CA GLN A 223 26.55 6.19 -17.18
C GLN A 223 25.75 6.95 -18.24
N ASN A 224 25.92 6.62 -19.53
CA ASN A 224 25.17 7.23 -20.63
C ASN A 224 23.65 7.02 -20.49
N ALA A 225 23.21 5.83 -20.11
CA ALA A 225 21.80 5.53 -19.95
C ALA A 225 21.16 6.26 -18.76
N LEU A 226 21.91 6.38 -17.66
CA LEU A 226 21.44 7.08 -16.46
C LEU A 226 21.29 8.59 -16.72
N GLU A 227 22.15 9.14 -17.57
CA GLU A 227 22.03 10.52 -18.04
C GLU A 227 20.68 10.79 -18.72
N GLU A 228 20.25 9.89 -19.61
CA GLU A 228 18.96 10.00 -20.30
C GLU A 228 17.78 9.88 -19.33
N GLU A 229 17.86 9.01 -18.34
CA GLU A 229 16.82 8.91 -17.30
C GLU A 229 16.77 10.16 -16.41
N PHE A 230 17.91 10.76 -16.06
CA PHE A 230 17.93 12.01 -15.31
C PHE A 230 17.32 13.18 -16.10
N LYS A 231 17.58 13.26 -17.41
CA LYS A 231 16.92 14.23 -18.31
C LYS A 231 15.40 14.03 -18.32
N LYS A 232 14.91 12.80 -18.46
CA LYS A 232 13.47 12.48 -18.46
C LYS A 232 12.80 12.83 -17.13
N LEU A 233 13.50 12.61 -16.01
CA LEU A 233 13.01 12.96 -14.67
C LEU A 233 13.17 14.44 -14.32
N ASN A 234 13.71 15.24 -15.24
CA ASN A 234 13.99 16.66 -15.07
C ASN A 234 14.82 16.94 -13.80
N LEU A 235 15.85 16.10 -13.57
CA LEU A 235 16.82 16.29 -12.49
C LEU A 235 18.02 17.09 -13.01
N ASN A 236 18.50 18.05 -12.22
CA ASN A 236 19.77 18.71 -12.50
C ASN A 236 20.91 17.74 -12.17
N PHE A 237 21.86 17.55 -13.07
CA PHE A 237 23.04 16.75 -12.81
C PHE A 237 24.28 17.31 -13.51
N GLU A 238 25.45 17.01 -12.93
CA GLU A 238 26.76 17.34 -13.48
C GLU A 238 27.56 16.04 -13.62
N ARG A 239 27.97 15.71 -14.84
CA ARG A 239 28.71 14.48 -15.15
C ARG A 239 30.21 14.68 -15.00
N GLU A 240 30.89 13.76 -14.32
CA GLU A 240 32.36 13.72 -14.17
C GLU A 240 32.99 15.05 -13.71
N LYS A 241 32.23 15.83 -12.93
CA LYS A 241 32.65 17.15 -12.47
C LYS A 241 33.81 17.02 -11.48
N GLU A 242 34.85 17.81 -11.69
CA GLU A 242 36.00 17.89 -10.79
C GLU A 242 35.62 18.52 -9.45
N ILE A 243 35.90 17.79 -8.38
CA ILE A 243 35.81 18.26 -7.00
C ILE A 243 37.22 18.42 -6.44
N GLU A 244 37.55 19.62 -5.97
CA GLU A 244 38.86 19.92 -5.37
C GLU A 244 39.11 19.10 -4.10
N ILE A 245 40.24 18.41 -4.03
CA ILE A 245 40.72 17.74 -2.83
C ILE A 245 41.80 18.61 -2.18
N LYS A 246 41.53 19.05 -0.95
CA LYS A 246 42.40 19.97 -0.20
C LYS A 246 43.18 19.25 0.89
N TYR A 247 44.49 19.46 0.94
CA TYR A 247 45.36 19.06 2.03
C TYR A 247 45.90 20.33 2.72
N LYS A 248 45.56 20.51 4.00
CA LYS A 248 45.92 21.71 4.79
C LYS A 248 45.57 23.02 4.08
N GLY A 249 44.38 23.08 3.47
CA GLY A 249 43.87 24.28 2.77
C GLY A 249 44.41 24.48 1.36
N LYS A 250 45.38 23.69 0.89
CA LYS A 250 45.90 23.74 -0.48
C LYS A 250 45.27 22.65 -1.33
N VAL A 251 44.85 22.97 -2.55
CA VAL A 251 44.38 21.97 -3.52
C VAL A 251 45.57 21.08 -3.91
N VAL A 252 45.40 19.76 -3.75
CA VAL A 252 46.43 18.75 -4.06
C VAL A 252 46.00 17.76 -5.13
N GLY A 253 44.76 17.86 -5.61
CA GLY A 253 44.23 17.03 -6.67
C GLY A 253 42.72 17.20 -6.81
N TYR A 254 42.12 16.38 -7.66
CA TYR A 254 40.70 16.41 -7.96
C TYR A 254 40.11 15.00 -7.86
N TYR A 255 38.88 14.90 -7.36
CA TYR A 255 38.06 13.71 -7.42
C TYR A 255 36.93 13.94 -8.43
N LYS A 256 36.68 12.97 -9.31
CA LYS A 256 35.61 13.02 -10.31
C LYS A 256 34.62 11.88 -10.05
N PRO A 257 33.47 12.13 -9.41
CA PRO A 257 32.38 11.17 -9.35
C PRO A 257 31.69 11.06 -10.71
N ASP A 258 31.01 9.95 -11.00
CA ASP A 258 30.27 9.78 -12.25
C ASP A 258 29.21 10.86 -12.44
N PHE A 259 28.45 11.14 -11.38
CA PHE A 259 27.48 12.24 -11.36
C PHE A 259 27.45 12.97 -10.03
N ILE A 260 27.09 14.25 -10.10
CA ILE A 260 26.58 15.05 -9.00
C ILE A 260 25.14 15.41 -9.32
N VAL A 261 24.17 14.95 -8.52
CA VAL A 261 22.74 15.20 -8.77
C VAL A 261 22.18 16.22 -7.79
N GLU A 262 21.48 17.22 -8.33
CA GLU A 262 20.91 18.39 -7.63
C GLU A 262 21.91 19.12 -6.73
N GLY A 263 23.21 19.05 -7.06
CA GLY A 263 24.29 19.58 -6.23
C GLY A 263 24.38 18.96 -4.83
N LYS A 264 23.77 17.78 -4.60
CA LYS A 264 23.56 17.20 -3.26
C LYS A 264 24.07 15.77 -3.10
N VAL A 265 23.95 14.94 -4.13
CA VAL A 265 24.24 13.50 -4.06
C VAL A 265 25.30 13.15 -5.09
N LEU A 266 26.40 12.54 -4.65
CA LEU A 266 27.40 11.96 -5.54
C LEU A 266 26.95 10.57 -5.99
N ILE A 267 27.25 10.20 -7.22
CA ILE A 267 26.97 8.87 -7.76
C ILE A 267 28.27 8.27 -8.27
N GLU A 268 28.49 7.02 -7.90
CA GLU A 268 29.55 6.15 -8.40
C GLU A 268 28.91 4.91 -9.03
N ILE A 269 29.10 4.73 -10.32
CA ILE A 269 28.63 3.58 -11.06
C ILE A 269 29.72 2.51 -10.99
N LYS A 270 29.30 1.26 -10.80
CA LYS A 270 30.18 0.11 -10.87
C LYS A 270 29.55 -1.00 -11.70
N SER A 271 30.38 -1.84 -12.32
CA SER A 271 29.93 -3.07 -12.97
C SER A 271 30.82 -4.25 -12.55
N ILE A 272 30.74 -4.59 -11.26
CA ILE A 272 31.53 -5.63 -10.61
C ILE A 272 30.62 -6.69 -9.97
N ASP A 273 31.13 -7.90 -9.70
CA ASP A 273 30.31 -8.98 -9.11
C ASP A 273 29.68 -8.58 -7.76
N LYS A 274 30.44 -7.86 -6.93
CA LYS A 274 29.98 -7.39 -5.61
C LYS A 274 30.78 -6.18 -5.17
N ILE A 275 30.13 -5.23 -4.51
CA ILE A 275 30.82 -4.14 -3.81
C ILE A 275 31.49 -4.70 -2.54
N ASN A 276 32.82 -4.71 -2.50
CA ASN A 276 33.60 -5.12 -1.34
C ASN A 276 33.92 -3.94 -0.39
N LYS A 277 34.54 -4.24 0.75
CA LYS A 277 34.86 -3.23 1.78
C LYS A 277 35.87 -2.20 1.27
N GLU A 278 36.75 -2.61 0.37
CA GLU A 278 37.80 -1.79 -0.23
C GLU A 278 37.21 -0.69 -1.12
N VAL A 279 36.25 -1.03 -1.98
CA VAL A 279 35.50 -0.07 -2.82
C VAL A 279 34.74 0.93 -1.96
N LEU A 280 34.03 0.46 -0.92
CA LEU A 280 33.32 1.33 0.02
C LEU A 280 34.27 2.30 0.73
N LYS A 281 35.41 1.79 1.22
CA LYS A 281 36.41 2.56 1.95
C LYS A 281 37.04 3.63 1.05
N GLN A 282 37.32 3.29 -0.21
CA GLN A 282 37.83 4.24 -1.20
C GLN A 282 36.85 5.39 -1.43
N ILE A 283 35.58 5.09 -1.72
CA ILE A 283 34.54 6.08 -1.98
C ILE A 283 34.27 6.93 -0.74
N TRP A 284 34.31 6.34 0.46
CA TRP A 284 34.23 7.08 1.70
C TRP A 284 35.39 8.07 1.90
N TYR A 285 36.63 7.69 1.58
CA TYR A 285 37.76 8.61 1.65
C TYR A 285 37.64 9.75 0.64
N TYR A 286 37.11 9.50 -0.55
CA TYR A 286 36.81 10.58 -1.50
C TYR A 286 35.76 11.51 -0.91
N LEU A 287 34.61 10.96 -0.53
CA LEU A 287 33.49 11.72 0.02
C LEU A 287 33.87 12.54 1.28
N LYS A 288 34.66 11.97 2.21
CA LYS A 288 35.15 12.62 3.44
C LYS A 288 35.92 13.92 3.20
N ASN A 289 36.53 14.06 2.02
CA ASN A 289 37.32 15.22 1.63
C ASN A 289 36.55 16.19 0.72
N THR A 290 35.23 16.02 0.62
CA THR A 290 34.31 16.91 -0.10
C THR A 290 33.27 17.50 0.86
N ASP A 291 32.51 18.49 0.38
CA ASP A 291 31.39 19.08 1.13
C ASP A 291 30.09 18.26 1.03
N PHE A 292 30.07 17.19 0.21
CA PHE A 292 28.90 16.35 0.02
C PHE A 292 28.65 15.44 1.23
N VAL A 293 27.37 15.28 1.56
CA VAL A 293 26.91 14.48 2.71
C VAL A 293 26.67 13.02 2.33
N LEU A 294 26.30 12.74 1.08
CA LEU A 294 25.88 11.41 0.61
C LEU A 294 26.50 11.09 -0.76
N ALA A 295 27.06 9.89 -0.87
CA ALA A 295 27.33 9.22 -2.14
C ALA A 295 26.46 7.95 -2.29
N LEU A 296 25.96 7.71 -3.49
CA LEU A 296 25.31 6.47 -3.91
C LEU A 296 26.25 5.69 -4.82
N ILE A 297 26.44 4.41 -4.50
CA ILE A 297 27.13 3.48 -5.38
C ILE A 297 26.07 2.65 -6.07
N LEU A 298 26.04 2.70 -7.41
CA LEU A 298 25.11 1.97 -8.26
C LEU A 298 25.90 0.88 -9.00
N ASN A 299 25.95 -0.31 -8.42
CA ASN A 299 26.66 -1.44 -9.00
C ASN A 299 25.72 -2.31 -9.85
N PHE A 300 25.85 -2.25 -11.16
CA PHE A 300 25.13 -3.09 -12.12
C PHE A 300 25.80 -4.46 -12.25
N SER A 301 25.77 -5.22 -11.16
CA SER A 301 26.39 -6.54 -11.07
C SER A 301 25.70 -7.57 -11.98
N PRO A 302 26.36 -8.70 -12.30
CA PRO A 302 25.73 -9.83 -12.97
C PRO A 302 24.50 -10.39 -12.24
N LYS A 303 24.35 -10.13 -10.94
CA LYS A 303 23.23 -10.59 -10.10
C LYS A 303 22.09 -9.57 -10.02
N GLY A 304 22.26 -8.36 -10.55
CA GLY A 304 21.30 -7.27 -10.49
C GLY A 304 21.93 -5.94 -10.08
N LEU A 305 21.08 -4.94 -9.82
CA LEU A 305 21.52 -3.62 -9.35
C LEU A 305 21.70 -3.65 -7.82
N GLU A 306 22.94 -3.56 -7.37
CA GLU A 306 23.31 -3.37 -5.96
C GLU A 306 23.50 -1.88 -5.68
N ILE A 307 22.86 -1.37 -4.64
CA ILE A 307 22.90 0.05 -4.26
C ILE A 307 23.53 0.17 -2.87
N LYS A 308 24.52 1.04 -2.72
CA LYS A 308 25.11 1.38 -1.41
C LYS A 308 25.06 2.86 -1.15
N ARG A 309 24.78 3.24 0.09
CA ARG A 309 24.81 4.62 0.59
C ARG A 309 26.08 4.80 1.42
N VAL A 310 26.87 5.81 1.09
CA VAL A 310 28.07 6.20 1.83
C VAL A 310 27.87 7.61 2.37
N LEU A 311 28.01 7.80 3.68
CA LEU A 311 27.75 9.08 4.35
C LEU A 311 29.04 9.77 4.82
N ASN A 312 29.07 11.09 4.67
CA ASN A 312 30.11 11.96 5.23
C ASN A 312 29.68 12.55 6.56
N LYS A 313 30.14 11.94 7.65
CA LYS A 313 29.74 12.34 9.01
C LYS A 313 30.31 13.67 9.49
N LYS A 314 31.29 14.27 8.79
CA LYS A 314 31.78 15.62 9.14
C LYS A 314 30.73 16.71 8.93
N ASN A 315 29.76 16.46 8.05
CA ASN A 315 28.73 17.43 7.66
C ASN A 315 27.33 17.05 8.20
N THR A 316 27.26 16.14 9.18
CA THR A 316 26.02 15.76 9.89
C THR A 316 26.04 16.32 11.30
N TRP A 317 25.03 17.12 11.66
CA TRP A 317 24.89 17.76 12.98
C TRP A 317 24.46 16.72 14.03
N GLU A 318 25.40 15.94 14.58
CA GLU A 318 25.25 15.18 15.83
C GLU A 318 26.63 14.66 16.33
N PRO A 319 26.99 14.85 17.61
CA PRO A 319 28.34 14.58 18.12
C PRO A 319 28.54 13.17 18.71
N HIS A 320 29.80 12.73 18.67
CA HIS A 320 30.45 11.56 19.29
C HIS A 320 30.28 10.20 18.63
N ILE A 321 31.36 9.69 18.02
CA ILE A 321 31.58 8.25 17.92
C ILE A 321 33.07 7.85 17.90
N GLU A 322 33.43 6.83 18.70
CA GLU A 322 34.78 6.31 18.92
C GLU A 322 35.13 5.06 18.08
N ASN A 323 34.22 4.47 17.29
CA ASN A 323 34.44 3.21 16.55
C ASN A 323 34.04 3.23 15.06
N PHE A 324 34.71 2.40 14.25
CA PHE A 324 34.57 2.33 12.78
C PHE A 324 33.22 1.75 12.33
N SER A 325 32.59 0.92 13.16
CA SER A 325 31.25 0.32 12.96
C SER A 325 30.13 1.35 12.90
N ASP A 326 30.34 2.50 13.53
CA ASP A 326 29.30 3.50 13.62
C ASP A 326 29.24 4.39 12.40
N ILE A 327 30.17 4.27 11.44
CA ILE A 327 30.22 5.06 10.20
C ILE A 327 29.09 4.66 9.23
N PHE A 328 28.41 3.54 9.46
CA PHE A 328 27.49 2.91 8.50
C PHE A 328 26.01 3.11 8.85
N LEU A 329 25.21 3.38 7.82
CA LEU A 329 23.80 3.04 7.80
C LEU A 329 23.60 1.94 6.78
N SER A 330 23.27 0.76 7.29
CA SER A 330 23.08 -0.53 6.60
C SER A 330 24.36 -1.23 6.10
N GLU A 331 24.91 -2.09 6.95
CA GLU A 331 25.32 -3.41 6.47
C GLU A 331 24.04 -4.14 6.03
N GLN A 332 23.83 -4.32 4.73
CA GLN A 332 23.01 -5.43 4.24
C GLN A 332 23.79 -6.12 3.13
N SER A 333 24.59 -7.11 3.51
CA SER A 333 24.94 -8.23 2.64
C SER A 333 23.83 -9.27 2.78
N VAL A 334 23.07 -9.53 1.72
CA VAL A 334 22.23 -10.73 1.65
C VAL A 334 23.17 -11.93 1.40
N SER A 335 23.84 -12.38 2.45
CA SER A 335 24.47 -13.70 2.48
C SER A 335 24.48 -14.30 3.90
N GLY A 336 23.53 -13.87 4.75
CA GLY A 336 23.13 -14.59 5.95
C GLY A 336 21.79 -15.28 5.73
N PRO A 337 21.38 -16.24 6.58
CA PRO A 337 20.06 -16.86 6.49
C PRO A 337 18.99 -15.77 6.43
N LYS A 338 18.01 -15.93 5.51
CA LYS A 338 16.92 -14.97 5.33
C LYS A 338 16.25 -14.70 6.68
N LYS A 339 16.51 -13.53 7.29
CA LYS A 339 15.88 -13.16 8.56
C LYS A 339 14.42 -12.83 8.25
N SER A 340 13.54 -13.71 8.68
CA SER A 340 12.11 -13.50 8.58
C SER A 340 11.64 -12.61 9.73
N VAL A 341 10.82 -11.62 9.43
CA VAL A 341 10.30 -10.65 10.41
C VAL A 341 8.79 -10.75 10.45
N LYS A 342 8.23 -10.88 11.65
CA LYS A 342 6.80 -10.80 11.87
C LYS A 342 6.44 -9.39 12.30
N LEU A 343 5.51 -8.77 11.57
CA LEU A 343 5.06 -7.41 11.81
C LEU A 343 3.55 -7.39 11.97
N ILE A 344 3.04 -6.50 12.82
CA ILE A 344 1.62 -6.12 12.81
C ILE A 344 1.39 -4.97 11.83
N VAL A 345 0.93 -5.32 10.63
CA VAL A 345 0.68 -4.37 9.55
C VAL A 345 -0.70 -3.75 9.73
N HIS A 346 -0.73 -2.44 9.98
CA HIS A 346 -1.96 -1.65 10.13
C HIS A 346 -2.34 -1.04 8.79
N ARG A 347 -3.53 -1.39 8.28
CA ARG A 347 -4.08 -0.82 7.05
C ARG A 347 -5.35 -0.05 7.36
N LYS A 348 -5.37 1.25 7.04
CA LYS A 348 -6.55 2.13 7.15
C LYS A 348 -6.75 2.83 5.80
N GLY A 349 -7.81 2.49 5.08
CA GLY A 349 -8.02 2.93 3.69
C GLY A 349 -7.03 2.32 2.70
N ALA A 350 -6.49 1.14 3.01
CA ALA A 350 -5.56 0.40 2.17
C ALA A 350 -5.90 -1.10 2.23
N THR A 351 -5.79 -1.80 1.11
CA THR A 351 -6.04 -3.24 0.99
C THR A 351 -4.73 -4.01 0.97
N ARG A 352 -4.78 -5.29 1.34
CA ARG A 352 -3.68 -6.22 1.07
C ARG A 352 -3.58 -6.51 -0.43
N ALA A 353 -2.36 -6.62 -0.94
CA ALA A 353 -2.01 -6.79 -2.35
C ALA A 353 -0.82 -7.74 -2.50
N PHE A 354 -0.98 -8.99 -2.05
CA PHE A 354 0.06 -10.00 -2.19
C PHE A 354 0.33 -10.37 -3.65
N TRP A 355 1.58 -10.74 -3.93
CA TRP A 355 2.08 -11.06 -5.27
C TRP A 355 1.87 -12.52 -5.63
N LYS A 356 2.10 -12.84 -6.90
CA LYS A 356 2.14 -14.21 -7.42
C LYS A 356 3.07 -15.09 -6.58
N GLY A 357 2.62 -16.29 -6.23
CA GLY A 357 3.39 -17.27 -5.46
C GLY A 357 3.40 -17.05 -3.94
N HIS A 358 2.71 -16.04 -3.42
CA HIS A 358 2.68 -15.80 -1.98
C HIS A 358 1.97 -16.95 -1.23
N PRO A 359 2.56 -17.53 -0.18
CA PRO A 359 2.06 -18.77 0.45
C PRO A 359 0.65 -18.68 1.05
N GLU A 360 0.24 -17.49 1.50
CA GLU A 360 -1.13 -17.27 1.99
C GLU A 360 -2.21 -17.22 0.90
N LEU A 361 -1.84 -17.17 -0.38
CA LEU A 361 -2.83 -17.12 -1.45
C LEU A 361 -3.46 -18.51 -1.68
N PRO A 362 -4.80 -18.58 -1.83
CA PRO A 362 -5.46 -19.80 -2.28
C PRO A 362 -4.95 -20.24 -3.66
N PRO A 363 -4.98 -21.54 -4.02
CA PRO A 363 -4.42 -22.06 -5.28
C PRO A 363 -4.87 -21.29 -6.52
N LYS A 364 -6.14 -20.87 -6.56
CA LYS A 364 -6.73 -20.06 -7.64
C LYS A 364 -5.99 -18.75 -7.92
N TYR A 365 -5.38 -18.15 -6.90
CA TYR A 365 -4.69 -16.85 -7.00
C TYR A 365 -3.18 -16.97 -6.95
N GLN A 366 -2.63 -18.17 -6.68
CA GLN A 366 -1.18 -18.41 -6.61
C GLN A 366 -0.46 -18.00 -7.89
N GLU A 367 -1.03 -18.29 -9.06
CA GLU A 367 -0.36 -18.02 -10.35
C GLU A 367 -0.48 -16.58 -10.85
N ILE A 368 -1.38 -15.79 -10.26
CA ILE A 368 -1.67 -14.43 -10.73
C ILE A 368 -1.29 -13.37 -9.69
N GLY A 369 -1.44 -13.65 -8.40
CA GLY A 369 -1.37 -12.67 -7.32
C GLY A 369 -2.75 -12.32 -6.76
N GLN A 370 -2.79 -11.56 -5.67
CA GLN A 370 -4.02 -11.23 -4.97
C GLN A 370 -4.85 -10.20 -5.75
N PRO A 371 -6.14 -10.46 -6.03
CA PRO A 371 -7.03 -9.41 -6.50
C PRO A 371 -7.18 -8.29 -5.47
N THR A 372 -6.94 -7.08 -5.94
CA THR A 372 -7.13 -5.84 -5.21
C THR A 372 -8.29 -5.09 -5.83
N LEU A 373 -9.33 -4.82 -5.03
CA LEU A 373 -10.54 -4.15 -5.48
C LEU A 373 -10.48 -2.68 -5.08
N ILE A 374 -10.52 -1.78 -6.06
CA ILE A 374 -10.49 -0.34 -5.83
C ILE A 374 -11.86 0.24 -6.22
N PRO A 375 -12.81 0.33 -5.27
CA PRO A 375 -14.02 1.11 -5.46
C PRO A 375 -13.71 2.57 -5.76
N GLY A 376 -14.45 3.13 -6.71
CA GLY A 376 -14.60 4.58 -6.82
C GLY A 376 -15.63 5.12 -5.83
N SER A 377 -16.42 6.06 -6.32
CA SER A 377 -17.64 6.60 -5.72
C SER A 377 -18.87 6.23 -6.57
N MET A 378 -20.07 6.52 -6.07
CA MET A 378 -21.30 6.22 -6.80
C MET A 378 -21.36 6.98 -8.13
N GLY A 379 -21.22 6.26 -9.24
CA GLY A 379 -21.20 6.88 -10.56
C GLY A 379 -19.81 7.13 -11.16
N THR A 380 -18.73 6.76 -10.48
CA THR A 380 -17.38 6.73 -11.08
C THR A 380 -16.94 5.29 -11.33
N ALA A 381 -15.85 5.10 -12.06
CA ALA A 381 -15.32 3.76 -12.30
C ALA A 381 -14.85 3.06 -11.01
N SER A 382 -14.83 1.73 -11.02
CA SER A 382 -14.07 0.91 -10.08
C SER A 382 -13.06 0.07 -10.86
N TYR A 383 -12.05 -0.44 -10.17
CA TYR A 383 -10.99 -1.21 -10.80
C TYR A 383 -10.71 -2.52 -10.07
N ILE A 384 -10.36 -3.54 -10.87
CA ILE A 384 -9.74 -4.78 -10.38
C ILE A 384 -8.26 -4.72 -10.76
N LEU A 385 -7.41 -4.82 -9.75
CA LEU A 385 -5.96 -4.88 -9.88
C LEU A 385 -5.45 -6.20 -9.31
N ILE A 386 -4.18 -6.50 -9.53
CA ILE A 386 -3.47 -7.66 -8.98
C ILE A 386 -2.19 -7.22 -8.29
N GLY A 387 -2.00 -7.63 -7.03
CA GLY A 387 -0.78 -7.34 -6.28
C GLY A 387 0.49 -7.82 -6.98
N GLN A 388 1.55 -7.02 -6.90
CA GLN A 388 2.84 -7.26 -7.54
C GLN A 388 3.95 -7.37 -6.50
N GLU A 389 5.08 -7.99 -6.87
CA GLU A 389 6.15 -8.30 -5.92
C GLU A 389 6.76 -7.05 -5.27
N LEU A 390 6.85 -5.94 -6.00
CA LEU A 390 7.34 -4.67 -5.47
C LEU A 390 6.51 -4.18 -4.28
N ALA A 391 5.22 -4.52 -4.20
CA ALA A 391 4.39 -4.16 -3.06
C ALA A 391 4.98 -4.68 -1.74
N LYS A 392 5.64 -5.85 -1.76
CA LYS A 392 6.36 -6.42 -0.61
C LYS A 392 7.36 -5.42 -0.03
N GLU A 393 8.17 -4.82 -0.90
CA GLU A 393 9.34 -4.04 -0.51
C GLU A 393 8.96 -2.63 -0.06
N ILE A 394 8.07 -1.96 -0.80
CA ILE A 394 7.83 -0.52 -0.58
C ILE A 394 6.54 -0.22 0.18
N SER A 395 5.70 -1.21 0.42
CA SER A 395 4.35 -1.00 0.99
C SER A 395 3.84 -2.12 1.90
N PHE A 396 4.68 -3.09 2.28
CA PHE A 396 4.26 -4.26 3.06
C PHE A 396 3.07 -4.98 2.41
N GLY A 397 3.20 -5.30 1.12
CA GLY A 397 2.17 -5.97 0.33
C GLY A 397 0.82 -5.24 0.37
N SER A 398 0.81 -3.92 0.21
CA SER A 398 -0.42 -3.10 0.35
C SER A 398 -0.70 -2.27 -0.89
N ALA A 399 -1.97 -2.00 -1.16
CA ALA A 399 -2.42 -1.09 -2.21
C ALA A 399 -3.52 -0.16 -1.69
N PRO A 400 -3.80 0.98 -2.35
CA PRO A 400 -4.91 1.85 -1.98
C PRO A 400 -6.27 1.14 -2.12
N HIS A 401 -7.22 1.52 -1.26
CA HIS A 401 -8.59 0.99 -1.31
C HIS A 401 -9.53 1.79 -2.22
N GLY A 402 -9.25 3.07 -2.51
CA GLY A 402 -10.16 3.91 -3.27
C GLY A 402 -9.58 5.29 -3.52
N ALA A 403 -10.39 6.17 -4.12
CA ALA A 403 -9.96 7.52 -4.46
C ALA A 403 -9.62 8.40 -3.24
N GLY A 404 -10.29 8.16 -2.11
CA GLY A 404 -10.20 9.02 -0.93
C GLY A 404 -11.00 10.31 -1.09
N ARG A 405 -11.49 10.85 0.04
CA ARG A 405 -12.32 12.05 0.04
C ARG A 405 -11.47 13.32 -0.06
N VAL A 406 -11.96 14.29 -0.83
CA VAL A 406 -11.45 15.69 -0.87
C VAL A 406 -12.38 16.65 -0.14
N MET A 407 -13.60 16.21 0.19
CA MET A 407 -14.62 17.03 0.82
C MET A 407 -15.20 16.35 2.07
N SER A 408 -15.44 17.12 3.13
CA SER A 408 -16.13 16.61 4.32
C SER A 408 -17.58 16.22 3.99
N ARG A 409 -18.19 15.31 4.76
CA ARG A 409 -19.60 14.92 4.56
C ARG A 409 -20.55 16.10 4.78
N ALA A 410 -20.27 16.95 5.76
CA ALA A 410 -21.07 18.14 6.04
C ALA A 410 -21.00 19.15 4.90
N GLU A 411 -19.82 19.35 4.32
CA GLU A 411 -19.65 20.22 3.17
C GLU A 411 -20.36 19.67 1.92
N ALA A 412 -20.24 18.37 1.64
CA ALA A 412 -20.92 17.73 0.51
C ALA A 412 -22.44 17.91 0.60
N LYS A 413 -23.05 17.71 1.78
CA LYS A 413 -24.48 17.93 2.02
C LYS A 413 -24.94 19.36 1.79
N ARG A 414 -24.07 20.35 2.03
CA ARG A 414 -24.40 21.77 1.80
C ARG A 414 -24.35 22.12 0.31
N LYS A 415 -23.41 21.53 -0.43
CA LYS A 415 -23.18 21.83 -1.84
C LYS A 415 -24.07 21.05 -2.80
N ILE A 416 -24.47 19.83 -2.41
CA ILE A 416 -25.07 18.86 -3.33
C ILE A 416 -26.45 18.45 -2.81
N LYS A 417 -27.45 18.54 -3.67
CA LYS A 417 -28.79 18.01 -3.37
C LYS A 417 -28.92 16.59 -3.91
N GLY A 418 -29.20 15.64 -3.02
CA GLY A 418 -29.29 14.23 -3.39
C GLY A 418 -30.33 13.93 -4.48
N SER A 419 -31.46 14.66 -4.50
CA SER A 419 -32.49 14.48 -5.55
C SER A 419 -31.99 14.88 -6.94
N GLU A 420 -31.16 15.92 -7.04
CA GLU A 420 -30.57 16.37 -8.30
C GLU A 420 -29.47 15.40 -8.74
N LEU A 421 -28.60 14.98 -7.81
CA LEU A 421 -27.58 13.96 -8.06
C LEU A 421 -28.20 12.64 -8.54
N LYS A 422 -29.31 12.20 -7.94
CA LYS A 422 -30.02 11.00 -8.39
C LYS A 422 -30.46 11.13 -9.85
N LYS A 423 -31.09 12.25 -10.22
CA LYS A 423 -31.53 12.50 -11.60
C LYS A 423 -30.35 12.53 -12.57
N GLU A 424 -29.23 13.13 -12.17
CA GLU A 424 -28.02 13.18 -12.99
C GLU A 424 -27.45 11.77 -13.25
N LEU A 425 -27.35 10.94 -12.21
CA LEU A 425 -26.89 9.56 -12.33
C LEU A 425 -27.84 8.73 -13.21
N GLU A 426 -29.16 8.89 -13.03
CA GLU A 426 -30.17 8.20 -13.84
C GLU A 426 -30.13 8.66 -15.32
N ALA A 427 -29.90 9.93 -15.59
CA ALA A 427 -29.69 10.46 -16.94
C ALA A 427 -28.42 9.88 -17.61
N ARG A 428 -27.42 9.50 -16.82
CA ARG A 428 -26.21 8.79 -17.28
C ARG A 428 -26.40 7.27 -17.43
N GLY A 429 -27.63 6.77 -17.23
CA GLY A 429 -27.97 5.35 -17.33
C GLY A 429 -27.64 4.54 -16.07
N ILE A 430 -27.46 5.18 -14.91
CA ILE A 430 -27.16 4.52 -13.64
C ILE A 430 -28.42 4.51 -12.78
N SER A 431 -29.02 3.34 -12.57
CA SER A 431 -30.20 3.21 -11.71
C SER A 431 -29.84 3.39 -10.23
N VAL A 432 -30.50 4.29 -9.49
CA VAL A 432 -30.14 4.58 -8.09
C VAL A 432 -31.28 4.23 -7.12
N ALA A 433 -31.01 3.30 -6.21
CA ALA A 433 -31.81 3.02 -5.03
C ALA A 433 -31.07 3.50 -3.78
N ALA A 434 -31.64 4.44 -3.04
CA ALA A 434 -30.99 4.99 -1.85
C ALA A 434 -31.97 5.10 -0.68
N GLY A 435 -31.56 4.64 0.50
CA GLY A 435 -32.34 4.76 1.74
C GLY A 435 -32.46 6.20 2.25
N SER A 436 -31.53 7.08 1.87
CA SER A 436 -31.53 8.50 2.25
C SER A 436 -30.99 9.39 1.14
N MET A 437 -31.74 10.44 0.77
CA MET A 437 -31.25 11.46 -0.17
C MET A 437 -30.09 12.29 0.42
N SER A 438 -30.06 12.50 1.74
CA SER A 438 -28.92 13.16 2.39
C SER A 438 -27.68 12.26 2.40
N GLY A 439 -27.86 10.95 2.59
CA GLY A 439 -26.78 9.97 2.44
C GLY A 439 -26.29 9.84 1.00
N LEU A 440 -27.16 10.08 0.02
CA LEU A 440 -26.74 10.18 -1.37
C LEU A 440 -25.92 11.46 -1.62
N ALA A 441 -26.30 12.60 -1.06
CA ALA A 441 -25.53 13.84 -1.21
C ALA A 441 -24.12 13.74 -0.58
N GLU A 442 -23.99 13.10 0.59
CA GLU A 442 -22.73 13.09 1.33
C GLU A 442 -21.61 12.30 0.65
N GLU A 443 -21.96 11.39 -0.26
CA GLU A 443 -21.05 10.47 -0.93
C GLU A 443 -20.90 10.76 -2.44
N ALA A 444 -21.36 11.93 -2.90
CA ALA A 444 -21.34 12.33 -4.30
C ALA A 444 -19.94 12.22 -4.93
N PRO A 445 -19.84 11.94 -6.25
CA PRO A 445 -18.56 11.85 -6.95
C PRO A 445 -17.57 12.98 -6.68
N ASP A 446 -18.06 14.22 -6.69
CA ASP A 446 -17.25 15.43 -6.49
C ASP A 446 -16.62 15.52 -5.08
N ALA A 447 -17.09 14.71 -4.13
CA ALA A 447 -16.50 14.62 -2.80
C ALA A 447 -15.23 13.75 -2.76
N TYR A 448 -14.88 13.09 -3.87
CA TYR A 448 -13.79 12.13 -4.00
C TYR A 448 -12.72 12.58 -5.00
N LYS A 449 -11.49 12.09 -4.84
CA LYS A 449 -10.47 12.24 -5.88
C LYS A 449 -10.86 11.47 -7.15
N ASN A 450 -10.14 11.71 -8.23
CA ASN A 450 -10.26 10.90 -9.43
C ASN A 450 -9.64 9.51 -9.20
N VAL A 451 -10.47 8.47 -9.16
CA VAL A 451 -10.02 7.08 -8.98
C VAL A 451 -9.07 6.62 -10.10
N ASN A 452 -9.21 7.15 -11.32
CA ASN A 452 -8.36 6.78 -12.44
C ASN A 452 -6.90 7.19 -12.18
N GLU A 453 -6.68 8.37 -11.60
CA GLU A 453 -5.33 8.87 -11.26
C GLU A 453 -4.68 8.03 -10.15
N VAL A 454 -5.43 7.68 -9.11
CA VAL A 454 -4.94 6.81 -8.03
C VAL A 454 -4.50 5.46 -8.59
N VAL A 455 -5.34 4.87 -9.46
CA VAL A 455 -5.07 3.57 -10.07
C VAL A 455 -3.88 3.64 -11.04
N GLU A 456 -3.73 4.74 -11.78
CA GLU A 456 -2.59 4.93 -12.68
C GLU A 456 -1.27 4.98 -11.91
N VAL A 457 -1.21 5.75 -10.82
CA VAL A 457 -0.01 5.84 -9.97
C VAL A 457 0.38 4.47 -9.42
N VAL A 458 -0.59 3.72 -8.87
CA VAL A 458 -0.34 2.38 -8.31
C VAL A 458 0.19 1.41 -9.37
N HIS A 459 -0.34 1.50 -10.59
CA HIS A 459 0.10 0.69 -11.72
C HIS A 459 1.51 1.02 -12.18
N GLN A 460 1.81 2.31 -12.37
CA GLN A 460 3.11 2.77 -12.84
C GLN A 460 4.22 2.53 -11.83
N ILE A 461 3.93 2.69 -10.53
CA ILE A 461 4.88 2.32 -9.47
C ILE A 461 5.16 0.81 -9.50
N GLY A 462 4.17 -0.01 -9.86
CA GLY A 462 4.31 -1.47 -9.89
C GLY A 462 3.92 -2.14 -8.57
N ILE A 463 3.12 -1.50 -7.72
CA ILE A 463 2.55 -2.10 -6.50
C ILE A 463 1.41 -3.06 -6.85
N ALA A 464 0.54 -2.66 -7.78
CA ALA A 464 -0.53 -3.52 -8.27
C ALA A 464 -0.79 -3.24 -9.77
N LYS A 465 -0.99 -4.30 -10.55
CA LYS A 465 -1.21 -4.22 -11.99
C LYS A 465 -2.69 -4.07 -12.32
N LYS A 466 -3.08 -3.14 -13.18
CA LYS A 466 -4.46 -3.01 -13.69
C LYS A 466 -4.88 -4.25 -14.47
N VAL A 467 -6.08 -4.75 -14.22
CA VAL A 467 -6.67 -5.88 -14.99
C VAL A 467 -7.98 -5.50 -15.65
N ALA A 468 -8.89 -4.85 -14.93
CA ALA A 468 -10.18 -4.45 -15.49
C ALA A 468 -10.69 -3.12 -14.93
N LYS A 469 -11.32 -2.33 -15.80
CA LYS A 469 -12.10 -1.14 -15.44
C LYS A 469 -13.58 -1.46 -15.51
N LEU A 470 -14.31 -1.08 -14.48
CA LEU A 470 -15.75 -1.29 -14.37
C LEU A 470 -16.45 0.06 -14.24
N VAL A 471 -17.61 0.19 -14.87
CA VAL A 471 -18.47 1.36 -14.74
C VAL A 471 -19.84 0.97 -14.17
N PRO A 472 -20.42 1.79 -13.29
CA PRO A 472 -21.70 1.48 -12.68
C PRO A 472 -22.83 1.51 -13.71
N VAL A 473 -23.79 0.62 -13.51
CA VAL A 473 -25.10 0.62 -14.19
C VAL A 473 -26.26 0.66 -13.18
N GLY A 474 -25.99 0.31 -11.91
CA GLY A 474 -26.95 0.52 -10.83
C GLY A 474 -26.26 0.58 -9.47
N VAL A 475 -26.76 1.43 -8.58
CA VAL A 475 -26.20 1.68 -7.24
C VAL A 475 -27.31 1.50 -6.20
N ILE A 476 -27.04 0.69 -5.18
CA ILE A 476 -27.90 0.51 -4.01
C ILE A 476 -27.16 1.04 -2.79
N LYS A 477 -27.73 2.07 -2.16
CA LYS A 477 -27.16 2.73 -0.99
C LYS A 477 -28.09 2.61 0.22
N GLY A 478 -27.51 2.34 1.38
CA GLY A 478 -28.23 2.20 2.65
C GLY A 478 -28.73 3.51 3.24
#